data_AF-A0A4S4E890-F1
#
_entry.id   AF-A0A4S4E890-F1
#
_cell.length_a   1.000
_cell.length_b   1.000
_cell.length_c   1.000
_cell.angle_alpha   90.00
_cell.angle_beta   90.00
_cell.angle_gamma   90.00
#
_symmetry.space_group_name_H-M   'P 1'
#
loop_
_entity.id
_entity.type
_entity.pdbx_description
1 polymer ?
#
loop_
_entity_poly.entity_id
_entity_poly.type
_entity_poly.pdbx_seq_one_letter_code
_entity_poly.pdbx_strand_id
1 'polypeptide(L)'
;MACLYESGVLLVPFSYSFMIQSTIFTGPCQSGFVFQVDGILMPPDGPDLWPDSNSKNQWLIFYRINEISLQGGGLIDGRGKKWWDLPCNPHKGANRTTLSGPCDSPIVSESLCLISLPDSHSNSGDDCVSIGSGYYDVDIRNLTCGSGHGISIGSLGNHNTRACVSNVMVRDTVIKQSDNGVRIKTWQGGHGAVSGIMFSNVHMENVRNPIMIDQFYCLSKDCSNQTTAVFVSDIIYTNIKGTYDIRAPPMRFACSDSVPSTNITLSDIELLSAIGEMVLDPFCWNAHVPVWHSLFST
;
A
#
# COMPACT_ATOMS: atom_id res chain seq x y z
N MET A 1 -8.35 25.60 -4.18
CA MET A 1 -8.53 25.04 -2.83
C MET A 1 -9.78 24.18 -2.83
N ALA A 2 -9.66 22.87 -3.08
CA ALA A 2 -10.82 21.96 -3.11
C ALA A 2 -11.43 21.76 -1.71
N CYS A 3 -10.60 21.86 -0.66
CA CYS A 3 -10.99 21.75 0.74
C CYS A 3 -11.84 22.90 1.31
N LEU A 4 -12.08 23.98 0.55
CA LEU A 4 -12.91 25.12 1.01
C LEU A 4 -14.41 24.97 0.72
N TYR A 5 -14.81 23.91 0.03
CA TYR A 5 -16.20 23.70 -0.40
C TYR A 5 -16.80 22.47 0.30
N GLU A 6 -18.13 22.45 0.42
CA GLU A 6 -18.91 21.39 1.12
C GLU A 6 -18.94 20.03 0.40
N SER A 7 -18.29 19.91 -0.75
CA SER A 7 -17.92 18.62 -1.36
C SER A 7 -16.85 18.84 -2.43
N GLY A 8 -15.58 18.59 -2.08
CA GLY A 8 -14.46 18.73 -3.01
C GLY A 8 -14.31 17.47 -3.86
N VAL A 9 -14.68 17.52 -5.14
CA VAL A 9 -14.40 16.44 -6.10
C VAL A 9 -13.28 16.87 -7.05
N LEU A 10 -12.20 16.10 -7.13
CA LEU A 10 -11.25 16.16 -8.23
C LEU A 10 -11.50 14.98 -9.16
N LEU A 11 -11.87 15.29 -10.41
CA LEU A 11 -12.26 14.31 -11.42
C LEU A 11 -11.22 14.23 -12.54
N VAL A 12 -10.75 13.02 -12.80
CA VAL A 12 -10.06 12.64 -14.04
C VAL A 12 -11.09 11.89 -14.90
N PRO A 13 -11.77 12.56 -15.86
CA PRO A 13 -12.89 11.97 -16.59
C PRO A 13 -12.49 10.86 -17.56
N PHE A 14 -13.42 9.93 -17.79
CA PHE A 14 -13.30 8.86 -18.79
C PHE A 14 -12.92 9.38 -20.18
N SER A 15 -12.13 8.61 -20.92
CA SER A 15 -11.55 8.98 -22.24
C SER A 15 -10.51 10.12 -22.25
N TYR A 16 -10.19 10.70 -21.10
CA TYR A 16 -9.15 11.72 -21.00
C TYR A 16 -7.91 11.22 -20.28
N SER A 17 -6.79 11.83 -20.63
CA SER A 17 -5.47 11.58 -20.07
C SER A 17 -4.93 12.89 -19.47
N PHE A 18 -4.60 12.89 -18.19
CA PHE A 18 -4.08 14.04 -17.48
C PHE A 18 -2.67 13.77 -16.97
N MET A 19 -1.76 14.70 -17.26
CA MET A 19 -0.43 14.70 -16.65
C MET A 19 -0.43 15.66 -15.46
N ILE A 20 -0.09 15.17 -14.27
CA ILE A 20 0.00 15.97 -13.04
C ILE A 20 1.43 15.87 -12.50
N GLN A 21 2.05 17.01 -12.20
CA GLN A 21 3.36 17.05 -11.53
C GLN A 21 3.23 16.69 -10.04
N SER A 22 4.33 16.61 -9.30
CA SER A 22 4.29 16.44 -7.83
C SER A 22 3.31 17.45 -7.20
N THR A 23 2.21 16.96 -6.67
CA THR A 23 1.10 17.77 -6.15
C THR A 23 0.76 17.33 -4.74
N ILE A 24 0.68 18.30 -3.84
CA ILE A 24 0.25 18.11 -2.46
C ILE A 24 -1.13 18.73 -2.32
N PHE A 25 -2.12 17.89 -2.06
CA PHE A 25 -3.47 18.29 -1.65
C PHE A 25 -3.47 18.47 -0.15
N THR A 26 -3.58 19.71 0.32
CA THR A 26 -3.50 20.04 1.74
C THR A 26 -4.88 20.34 2.32
N GLY A 27 -5.23 19.63 3.39
CA GLY A 27 -6.39 19.92 4.23
C GLY A 27 -6.07 20.85 5.41
N PRO A 28 -7.00 20.97 6.37
CA PRO A 28 -8.23 20.18 6.50
C PRO A 28 -9.28 20.58 5.45
N CYS A 29 -10.06 19.60 4.99
CA CYS A 29 -11.26 19.87 4.21
C CYS A 29 -12.46 20.09 5.15
N GLN A 30 -13.38 20.99 4.78
CA GLN A 30 -14.61 21.23 5.56
C GLN A 30 -15.57 20.02 5.54
N SER A 31 -15.45 19.20 4.52
CA SER A 31 -16.25 18.00 4.24
C SER A 31 -15.37 16.97 3.53
N GLY A 32 -15.89 15.76 3.33
CA GLY A 32 -15.17 14.72 2.61
C GLY A 32 -14.65 15.15 1.23
N PHE A 33 -13.49 14.60 0.87
CA PHE A 33 -12.81 14.89 -0.39
C PHE A 33 -12.83 13.65 -1.28
N VAL A 34 -13.29 13.78 -2.53
CA VAL A 34 -13.35 12.69 -3.50
C VAL A 34 -12.29 12.89 -4.58
N PHE A 35 -11.37 11.94 -4.70
CA PHE A 35 -10.46 11.82 -5.81
C PHE A 35 -10.99 10.74 -6.77
N GLN A 36 -11.69 11.17 -7.81
CA GLN A 36 -12.31 10.30 -8.82
C GLN A 36 -11.39 10.16 -10.04
N VAL A 37 -10.96 8.94 -10.34
CA VAL A 37 -10.14 8.61 -11.52
C VAL A 37 -10.87 7.64 -12.43
N ASP A 38 -11.54 8.16 -13.46
CA ASP A 38 -12.20 7.37 -14.50
C ASP A 38 -11.42 7.33 -15.83
N GLY A 39 -10.55 8.31 -16.05
CA GLY A 39 -9.62 8.39 -17.18
C GLY A 39 -8.23 7.87 -16.85
N ILE A 40 -7.19 8.43 -17.47
CA ILE A 40 -5.78 8.10 -17.20
C ILE A 40 -5.10 9.28 -16.50
N LEU A 41 -4.44 9.04 -15.38
CA LEU A 41 -3.65 10.01 -14.63
C LEU A 41 -2.19 9.59 -14.61
N MET A 42 -1.25 10.47 -14.98
CA MET A 42 0.18 10.12 -15.05
C MET A 42 1.11 11.27 -14.63
N PRO A 43 2.34 11.00 -14.19
CA PRO A 43 3.34 12.03 -13.94
C PRO A 43 4.14 12.35 -15.22
N PRO A 44 5.07 13.33 -15.15
CA PRO A 44 6.15 13.45 -16.13
C PRO A 44 6.93 12.13 -16.30
N ASP A 45 7.35 11.83 -17.52
CA ASP A 45 7.99 10.56 -17.87
C ASP A 45 9.50 10.58 -17.57
N GLY A 46 9.83 10.31 -16.31
CA GLY A 46 11.20 10.12 -15.80
C GLY A 46 11.80 11.33 -15.07
N PRO A 47 13.02 11.15 -14.51
CA PRO A 47 13.68 12.14 -13.67
C PRO A 47 13.96 13.47 -14.38
N ASP A 48 14.34 13.43 -15.66
CA ASP A 48 14.75 14.63 -16.41
C ASP A 48 13.58 15.56 -16.74
N LEU A 49 12.35 15.03 -16.72
CA LEU A 49 11.12 15.79 -16.94
C LEU A 49 10.46 16.21 -15.61
N TRP A 50 11.02 15.80 -14.47
CA TRP A 50 10.56 16.22 -13.16
C TRP A 50 11.13 17.61 -12.85
N PRO A 51 10.30 18.62 -12.55
CA PRO A 51 10.81 19.96 -12.25
C PRO A 51 11.76 19.94 -11.04
N ASP A 52 12.89 20.65 -11.13
CA ASP A 52 13.88 20.72 -10.04
C ASP A 52 13.33 21.32 -8.74
N SER A 53 12.26 22.14 -8.86
CA SER A 53 11.55 22.72 -7.72
C SER A 53 10.65 21.72 -6.98
N ASN A 54 10.36 20.56 -7.58
CA ASN A 54 9.54 19.53 -6.97
C ASN A 54 10.39 18.53 -6.20
N SER A 55 9.83 18.01 -5.11
CA SER A 55 10.39 16.82 -4.47
C SER A 55 10.40 15.69 -5.50
N LYS A 56 11.57 15.08 -5.65
CA LYS A 56 11.75 13.87 -6.45
C LYS A 56 11.32 12.63 -5.68
N ASN A 57 10.83 12.74 -4.43
CA ASN A 57 10.45 11.63 -3.55
C ASN A 57 8.93 11.46 -3.35
N GLN A 58 8.12 12.25 -4.07
CA GLN A 58 6.66 12.17 -3.98
C GLN A 58 5.98 12.60 -5.28
N TRP A 59 4.83 12.00 -5.58
CA TRP A 59 3.99 12.42 -6.71
C TRP A 59 2.64 12.98 -6.27
N LEU A 60 1.72 12.15 -5.75
CA LEU A 60 0.41 12.58 -5.30
C LEU A 60 0.33 12.40 -3.79
N ILE A 61 0.35 13.50 -3.05
CA ILE A 61 0.22 13.51 -1.60
C ILE A 61 -1.11 14.13 -1.21
N PHE A 62 -1.84 13.46 -0.33
CA PHE A 62 -2.97 14.04 0.40
C PHE A 62 -2.52 14.27 1.82
N TYR A 63 -2.27 15.52 2.20
CA TYR A 63 -1.74 15.89 3.51
C TYR A 63 -2.85 16.46 4.40
N ARG A 64 -3.06 15.85 5.57
CA ARG A 64 -4.09 16.25 6.55
C ARG A 64 -5.50 16.34 5.95
N ILE A 65 -5.82 15.41 5.05
CA ILE A 65 -7.16 15.23 4.51
C ILE A 65 -7.72 13.97 5.14
N ASN A 66 -8.80 14.12 5.91
CA ASN A 66 -9.59 13.03 6.46
C ASN A 66 -10.92 12.97 5.69
N GLU A 67 -11.68 11.89 5.85
CA GLU A 67 -12.92 11.66 5.10
C GLU A 67 -12.66 11.65 3.57
N ILE A 68 -11.57 11.01 3.15
CA ILE A 68 -11.16 10.94 1.74
C ILE A 68 -11.70 9.68 1.09
N SER A 69 -12.28 9.84 -0.11
CA SER A 69 -12.63 8.75 -1.00
C SER A 69 -11.73 8.76 -2.24
N LEU A 70 -10.94 7.70 -2.42
CA LEU A 70 -10.23 7.42 -3.66
C LEU A 70 -11.02 6.39 -4.46
N GLN A 71 -11.43 6.73 -5.67
CA GLN A 71 -12.29 5.86 -6.45
C GLN A 71 -12.17 6.07 -7.95
N GLY A 72 -12.71 5.11 -8.71
CA GLY A 72 -12.86 5.21 -10.17
C GLY A 72 -12.11 4.10 -10.89
N GLY A 73 -12.68 3.61 -12.00
CA GLY A 73 -12.15 2.46 -12.74
C GLY A 73 -11.09 2.80 -13.79
N GLY A 74 -10.62 4.05 -13.77
CA GLY A 74 -9.56 4.54 -14.63
C GLY A 74 -8.18 4.02 -14.24
N LEU A 75 -7.16 4.55 -14.92
CA LEU A 75 -5.77 4.14 -14.73
C LEU A 75 -4.95 5.27 -14.10
N ILE A 76 -4.29 5.00 -12.99
CA ILE A 76 -3.17 5.84 -12.53
C ILE A 76 -1.90 5.17 -13.07
N ASP A 77 -1.15 5.84 -13.94
CA ASP A 77 0.09 5.36 -14.56
C ASP A 77 1.27 6.20 -14.05
N GLY A 78 2.02 5.69 -13.09
CA GLY A 78 3.16 6.35 -12.45
C GLY A 78 4.44 6.50 -13.30
N ARG A 79 4.46 6.03 -14.56
CA ARG A 79 5.61 6.07 -15.49
C ARG A 79 6.98 5.80 -14.86
N GLY A 80 7.08 4.74 -14.05
CA GLY A 80 8.27 4.44 -13.23
C GLY A 80 9.48 3.91 -13.97
N LYS A 81 9.35 3.45 -15.23
CA LYS A 81 10.42 2.74 -15.95
C LYS A 81 11.76 3.50 -15.97
N LYS A 82 11.76 4.77 -16.37
CA LYS A 82 12.99 5.57 -16.44
C LYS A 82 13.61 5.86 -15.08
N TRP A 83 12.79 5.92 -14.03
CA TRP A 83 13.28 6.01 -12.65
C TRP A 83 13.98 4.73 -12.24
N TRP A 84 13.40 3.58 -12.58
CA TRP A 84 13.97 2.27 -12.23
C TRP A 84 15.24 1.96 -12.99
N ASP A 85 15.33 2.32 -14.27
CA ASP A 85 16.51 2.14 -15.12
C ASP A 85 17.72 3.02 -14.69
N LEU A 86 17.58 3.81 -13.61
CA LEU A 86 18.70 4.56 -13.04
C LEU A 86 19.78 3.61 -12.49
N PRO A 87 21.08 3.87 -12.74
CA PRO A 87 22.19 2.96 -12.40
C PRO A 87 22.33 2.60 -10.92
N CYS A 88 21.71 3.40 -10.06
CA CYS A 88 21.83 3.33 -8.62
C CYS A 88 20.70 2.48 -7.99
N ASN A 89 19.65 2.16 -8.74
CA ASN A 89 18.68 1.16 -8.33
C ASN A 89 19.30 -0.23 -8.47
N PRO A 90 19.14 -1.11 -7.47
CA PRO A 90 19.65 -2.47 -7.51
C PRO A 90 18.84 -3.29 -8.51
N HIS A 91 19.08 -3.09 -9.81
CA HIS A 91 18.75 -4.11 -10.79
C HIS A 91 19.49 -5.37 -10.34
N LYS A 92 18.76 -6.45 -10.09
CA LYS A 92 19.33 -7.80 -10.00
C LYS A 92 19.86 -8.20 -11.38
N GLY A 93 20.88 -7.50 -11.87
CA GLY A 93 21.77 -7.99 -12.92
C GLY A 93 22.68 -9.08 -12.35
N ALA A 94 23.10 -10.00 -13.21
CA ALA A 94 23.89 -11.18 -12.84
C ALA A 94 25.21 -10.88 -12.10
N ASN A 95 25.68 -9.63 -12.12
CA ASN A 95 26.82 -9.15 -11.33
C ASN A 95 26.36 -8.07 -10.36
N ARG A 96 26.30 -8.41 -9.07
CA ARG A 96 25.85 -7.57 -7.93
C ARG A 96 26.73 -6.32 -7.72
N THR A 97 26.71 -5.36 -8.64
CA THR A 97 27.40 -4.07 -8.50
C THR A 97 26.41 -2.94 -8.71
N THR A 98 25.91 -2.38 -7.62
CA THR A 98 25.21 -1.09 -7.60
C THR A 98 26.25 0.01 -7.74
N LEU A 99 26.13 0.87 -8.76
CA LEU A 99 26.94 2.07 -8.87
C LEU A 99 26.40 3.14 -7.93
N SER A 100 27.29 3.85 -7.23
CA SER A 100 26.94 4.97 -6.34
C SER A 100 26.46 6.15 -7.18
N GLY A 101 25.18 6.52 -7.07
CA GLY A 101 24.58 7.71 -7.68
C GLY A 101 23.35 8.17 -6.89
N PRO A 102 22.93 9.45 -6.99
CA PRO A 102 21.76 9.95 -6.26
C PRO A 102 20.48 9.28 -6.78
N CYS A 103 19.77 8.58 -5.89
CA CYS A 103 18.53 7.85 -6.19
C CYS A 103 17.32 8.52 -5.52
N ASP A 104 17.01 9.76 -5.87
CA ASP A 104 15.78 10.38 -5.38
C ASP A 104 14.66 10.02 -6.36
N SER A 105 13.89 8.96 -6.09
CA SER A 105 12.72 8.56 -6.88
C SER A 105 11.44 8.84 -6.10
N PRO A 106 10.28 9.17 -6.74
CA PRO A 106 9.07 9.71 -6.10
C PRO A 106 8.32 8.77 -5.14
N ILE A 107 9.06 7.81 -4.62
CA ILE A 107 8.76 6.53 -4.01
C ILE A 107 8.77 6.63 -2.47
N VAL A 108 9.30 7.69 -1.85
CA VAL A 108 9.51 7.74 -0.38
C VAL A 108 8.84 8.95 0.29
N SER A 109 7.65 8.77 0.91
CA SER A 109 7.24 9.61 2.06
C SER A 109 6.07 9.04 2.89
N GLU A 110 6.05 9.41 4.18
CA GLU A 110 5.10 8.99 5.25
C GLU A 110 3.70 9.65 5.17
N SER A 111 3.18 9.94 3.98
CA SER A 111 1.84 10.54 3.75
C SER A 111 0.94 9.59 2.94
N LEU A 112 -0.37 9.89 2.82
CA LEU A 112 -1.24 9.16 1.90
C LEU A 112 -0.68 9.33 0.48
N CYS A 113 0.06 8.34 -0.01
CA CYS A 113 0.74 8.36 -1.31
C CYS A 113 -0.03 7.43 -2.25
N LEU A 114 -0.46 7.95 -3.40
CA LEU A 114 -1.06 7.16 -4.47
C LEU A 114 -0.03 6.91 -5.56
N ILE A 115 0.26 5.65 -5.82
CA ILE A 115 1.03 5.20 -6.97
C ILE A 115 0.19 4.11 -7.64
N SER A 116 -0.01 4.14 -8.95
CA SER A 116 -0.36 2.90 -9.64
C SER A 116 0.47 2.85 -10.89
N LEU A 117 0.86 1.64 -11.28
CA LEU A 117 1.63 1.36 -12.47
C LEU A 117 1.25 -0.02 -12.99
N PRO A 118 0.84 -0.13 -14.26
CA PRO A 118 1.03 -1.33 -15.05
C PRO A 118 2.07 -1.02 -16.12
N ASP A 119 3.26 -1.62 -16.01
CA ASP A 119 3.83 -2.32 -17.15
C ASP A 119 4.85 -3.38 -16.69
N SER A 120 4.91 -4.41 -17.50
CA SER A 120 5.59 -5.67 -17.34
C SER A 120 7.13 -5.53 -17.38
N HIS A 121 7.82 -6.26 -16.49
CA HIS A 121 9.26 -6.62 -16.53
C HIS A 121 10.27 -5.93 -15.60
N SER A 122 9.89 -5.17 -14.56
CA SER A 122 10.88 -4.69 -13.55
C SER A 122 10.39 -4.74 -12.08
N ASN A 123 11.03 -5.59 -11.27
CA ASN A 123 10.80 -5.83 -9.83
C ASN A 123 11.29 -4.67 -8.91
N SER A 124 10.85 -3.43 -9.11
CA SER A 124 11.35 -2.30 -8.29
C SER A 124 10.36 -1.16 -8.03
N GLY A 125 9.04 -1.42 -8.02
CA GLY A 125 8.03 -0.41 -7.66
C GLY A 125 7.72 -0.34 -6.16
N ASP A 126 7.19 0.80 -5.69
CA ASP A 126 6.74 0.99 -4.30
C ASP A 126 5.23 0.72 -4.10
N ASP A 127 4.69 1.09 -2.95
CA ASP A 127 3.28 0.93 -2.56
C ASP A 127 2.35 1.60 -3.58
N CYS A 128 1.35 0.87 -4.02
CA CYS A 128 0.26 1.40 -4.81
C CYS A 128 -0.56 2.44 -4.02
N VAL A 129 -0.84 2.13 -2.77
CA VAL A 129 -1.38 3.11 -1.82
C VAL A 129 -0.61 2.94 -0.53
N SER A 130 -0.10 4.03 0.03
CA SER A 130 0.53 4.03 1.35
C SER A 130 -0.23 4.96 2.26
N ILE A 131 -0.75 4.48 3.40
CA ILE A 131 -1.49 5.29 4.38
C ILE A 131 -0.60 5.53 5.61
N GLY A 132 -0.14 6.77 5.78
CA GLY A 132 0.69 7.18 6.92
C GLY A 132 -0.08 7.35 8.23
N SER A 133 0.58 7.90 9.25
CA SER A 133 -0.06 8.23 10.52
C SER A 133 -0.96 9.46 10.42
N GLY A 134 -2.05 9.49 11.20
CA GLY A 134 -2.93 10.64 11.37
C GLY A 134 -4.15 10.66 10.44
N TYR A 135 -4.35 9.62 9.63
CA TYR A 135 -5.51 9.49 8.75
C TYR A 135 -6.64 8.71 9.41
N TYR A 136 -7.86 9.16 9.15
CA TYR A 136 -9.07 8.43 9.49
C TYR A 136 -10.16 8.66 8.43
N ASP A 137 -11.13 7.75 8.40
CA ASP A 137 -12.26 7.76 7.46
C ASP A 137 -11.79 7.79 6.00
N VAL A 138 -11.08 6.72 5.59
CA VAL A 138 -10.53 6.57 4.24
C VAL A 138 -11.29 5.48 3.50
N ASP A 139 -11.89 5.79 2.35
CA ASP A 139 -12.53 4.80 1.44
C ASP A 139 -11.72 4.71 0.13
N ILE A 140 -11.14 3.55 -0.15
CA ILE A 140 -10.41 3.26 -1.39
C ILE A 140 -11.19 2.18 -2.14
N ARG A 141 -11.61 2.46 -3.38
CA ARG A 141 -12.44 1.51 -4.13
C ARG A 141 -12.27 1.53 -5.62
N ASN A 142 -12.58 0.40 -6.25
CA ASN A 142 -12.55 0.24 -7.70
C ASN A 142 -11.17 0.51 -8.33
N LEU A 143 -10.10 0.21 -7.58
CA LEU A 143 -8.73 0.47 -8.00
C LEU A 143 -8.10 -0.78 -8.64
N THR A 144 -7.20 -0.59 -9.59
CA THR A 144 -6.29 -1.66 -10.05
C THR A 144 -4.84 -1.27 -9.76
N CYS A 145 -4.18 -2.05 -8.91
CA CYS A 145 -2.76 -1.92 -8.60
C CYS A 145 -1.96 -2.96 -9.40
N GLY A 146 -0.86 -2.53 -10.03
CA GLY A 146 0.07 -3.43 -10.71
C GLY A 146 1.38 -3.63 -9.94
N SER A 147 2.49 -3.68 -10.69
CA SER A 147 3.83 -3.96 -10.14
C SER A 147 4.23 -2.93 -9.07
N GLY A 148 4.70 -3.42 -7.92
CA GLY A 148 5.04 -2.58 -6.77
C GLY A 148 4.91 -3.31 -5.44
N HIS A 149 4.55 -2.59 -4.38
CA HIS A 149 4.41 -3.13 -3.03
C HIS A 149 2.95 -3.27 -2.53
N GLY A 150 1.95 -3.10 -3.40
CA GLY A 150 0.53 -3.27 -3.05
C GLY A 150 -0.06 -2.12 -2.23
N ILE A 151 -1.12 -2.36 -1.49
CA ILE A 151 -1.78 -1.36 -0.63
C ILE A 151 -1.29 -1.56 0.80
N SER A 152 -0.63 -0.54 1.34
CA SER A 152 -0.01 -0.55 2.66
C SER A 152 -0.62 0.47 3.60
N ILE A 153 -0.89 0.05 4.82
CA ILE A 153 -1.07 0.93 5.99
C ILE A 153 0.26 0.98 6.71
N GLY A 154 0.91 2.15 6.68
CA GLY A 154 2.21 2.43 7.25
C GLY A 154 3.32 2.73 6.24
N SER A 155 4.58 2.81 6.65
CA SER A 155 5.07 2.34 7.96
C SER A 155 4.67 3.26 9.12
N LEU A 156 4.22 2.67 10.22
CA LEU A 156 3.71 3.42 11.39
C LEU A 156 4.61 3.26 12.61
N GLY A 157 4.80 4.35 13.35
CA GLY A 157 5.54 4.33 14.62
C GLY A 157 7.06 4.35 14.48
N ASN A 158 7.57 4.84 13.34
CA ASN A 158 8.99 5.02 13.08
C ASN A 158 9.65 5.86 14.20
N HIS A 159 10.90 5.57 14.56
CA HIS A 159 11.61 6.26 15.66
C HIS A 159 10.84 6.34 16.98
N ASN A 160 10.14 5.26 17.33
CA ASN A 160 9.33 5.14 18.54
C ASN A 160 8.24 6.22 18.65
N THR A 161 7.75 6.72 17.52
CA THR A 161 6.72 7.77 17.48
C THR A 161 5.32 7.20 17.70
N ARG A 162 4.39 8.09 18.05
CA ARG A 162 2.96 7.77 18.09
C ARG A 162 2.40 7.72 16.67
N ALA A 163 1.70 6.64 16.34
CA ALA A 163 0.95 6.53 15.10
C ALA A 163 -0.50 6.12 15.34
N CYS A 164 -1.42 6.80 14.67
CA CYS A 164 -2.84 6.50 14.73
C CYS A 164 -3.43 6.43 13.32
N VAL A 165 -4.14 5.35 13.01
CA VAL A 165 -4.95 5.20 11.79
C VAL A 165 -6.25 4.53 12.16
N SER A 166 -7.39 5.03 11.67
CA SER A 166 -8.67 4.39 11.99
C SER A 166 -9.70 4.48 10.88
N ASN A 167 -10.59 3.50 10.81
CA ASN A 167 -11.69 3.48 9.84
C ASN A 167 -11.21 3.61 8.39
N VAL A 168 -10.47 2.61 7.92
CA VAL A 168 -10.01 2.52 6.53
C VAL A 168 -10.73 1.37 5.85
N MET A 169 -11.34 1.65 4.70
CA MET A 169 -11.97 0.65 3.85
C MET A 169 -11.24 0.60 2.51
N VAL A 170 -10.78 -0.59 2.13
CA VAL A 170 -10.23 -0.89 0.81
C VAL A 170 -11.10 -1.97 0.18
N ARG A 171 -11.71 -1.66 -0.96
CA ARG A 171 -12.70 -2.56 -1.57
C ARG A 171 -12.74 -2.58 -3.07
N ASP A 172 -13.32 -3.62 -3.63
CA ASP A 172 -13.56 -3.74 -5.08
C ASP A 172 -12.28 -3.50 -5.88
N THR A 173 -11.15 -4.09 -5.45
CA THR A 173 -9.82 -3.74 -5.93
C THR A 173 -9.11 -4.95 -6.54
N VAL A 174 -8.32 -4.73 -7.58
CA VAL A 174 -7.50 -5.76 -8.22
C VAL A 174 -6.02 -5.45 -7.98
N ILE A 175 -5.23 -6.42 -7.50
CA ILE A 175 -3.79 -6.28 -7.28
C ILE A 175 -3.05 -7.34 -8.08
N LYS A 176 -2.16 -6.92 -8.99
CA LYS A 176 -1.51 -7.81 -9.96
C LYS A 176 0.00 -7.68 -9.92
N GLN A 177 0.71 -8.81 -10.02
CA GLN A 177 2.17 -8.85 -10.19
C GLN A 177 2.94 -7.99 -9.17
N SER A 178 2.43 -7.94 -7.94
CA SER A 178 2.92 -7.06 -6.88
C SER A 178 3.64 -7.86 -5.79
N ASP A 179 4.58 -7.23 -5.09
CA ASP A 179 5.30 -7.86 -3.98
C ASP A 179 4.38 -8.12 -2.78
N ASN A 180 3.36 -7.28 -2.58
CA ASN A 180 2.35 -7.49 -1.53
C ASN A 180 0.95 -7.19 -2.08
N GLY A 181 -0.06 -7.78 -1.47
CA GLY A 181 -1.45 -7.44 -1.73
C GLY A 181 -1.88 -6.32 -0.79
N VAL A 182 -2.48 -6.71 0.34
CA VAL A 182 -2.90 -5.80 1.40
C VAL A 182 -2.01 -5.99 2.63
N ARG A 183 -1.41 -4.90 3.11
CA ARG A 183 -0.33 -4.93 4.10
C ARG A 183 -0.53 -3.90 5.20
N ILE A 184 -0.28 -4.29 6.45
CA ILE A 184 -0.12 -3.37 7.58
C ILE A 184 1.32 -3.50 8.08
N LYS A 185 2.08 -2.40 8.11
CA LYS A 185 3.49 -2.37 8.54
C LYS A 185 3.70 -1.37 9.67
N THR A 186 4.16 -1.85 10.82
CA THR A 186 4.47 -1.00 11.99
C THR A 186 5.87 -1.29 12.51
N TRP A 187 6.55 -0.27 13.00
CA TRP A 187 7.86 -0.39 13.63
C TRP A 187 7.71 -0.89 15.07
N GLN A 188 8.61 -1.79 15.50
CA GLN A 188 8.80 -2.04 16.92
C GLN A 188 9.30 -0.77 17.62
N GLY A 189 8.88 -0.55 18.86
CA GLY A 189 9.15 0.66 19.63
C GLY A 189 8.07 1.74 19.48
N GLY A 190 7.30 1.70 18.38
CA GLY A 190 6.17 2.60 18.14
C GLY A 190 5.06 2.47 19.19
N HIS A 191 4.14 3.44 19.21
CA HIS A 191 2.97 3.44 20.08
C HIS A 191 1.77 4.10 19.40
N GLY A 192 0.57 4.00 19.98
CA GLY A 192 -0.68 4.44 19.33
C GLY A 192 -1.48 3.27 18.78
N ALA A 193 -2.43 3.50 17.86
CA ALA A 193 -3.40 2.46 17.46
C ALA A 193 -3.78 2.52 15.98
N VAL A 194 -3.88 1.35 15.36
CA VAL A 194 -4.46 1.09 14.04
C VAL A 194 -5.69 0.23 14.27
N SER A 195 -6.87 0.73 13.93
CA SER A 195 -8.13 0.01 14.22
C SER A 195 -9.23 0.27 13.21
N GLY A 196 -10.13 -0.70 13.04
CA GLY A 196 -11.26 -0.60 12.13
C GLY A 196 -10.81 -0.55 10.67
N ILE A 197 -10.02 -1.54 10.27
CA ILE A 197 -9.52 -1.65 8.91
C ILE A 197 -10.25 -2.77 8.20
N MET A 198 -10.79 -2.51 7.01
CA MET A 198 -11.47 -3.51 6.20
C MET A 198 -10.84 -3.60 4.82
N PHE A 199 -10.42 -4.81 4.45
CA PHE A 199 -10.07 -5.19 3.08
C PHE A 199 -11.15 -6.15 2.57
N SER A 200 -11.91 -5.74 1.56
CA SER A 200 -13.07 -6.50 1.09
C SER A 200 -13.13 -6.61 -0.44
N ASN A 201 -13.54 -7.76 -0.99
CA ASN A 201 -13.66 -7.93 -2.44
C ASN A 201 -12.36 -7.56 -3.18
N VAL A 202 -11.25 -8.20 -2.80
CA VAL A 202 -9.92 -7.97 -3.40
C VAL A 202 -9.55 -9.16 -4.27
N HIS A 203 -9.29 -8.90 -5.55
CA HIS A 203 -8.79 -9.92 -6.48
C HIS A 203 -7.27 -9.82 -6.65
N MET A 204 -6.56 -10.94 -6.54
CA MET A 204 -5.10 -10.98 -6.66
C MET A 204 -4.63 -11.82 -7.84
N GLU A 205 -3.65 -11.32 -8.59
CA GLU A 205 -3.03 -12.05 -9.71
C GLU A 205 -1.52 -12.11 -9.52
N ASN A 206 -1.00 -13.30 -9.21
CA ASN A 206 0.43 -13.55 -9.02
C ASN A 206 1.11 -12.56 -8.06
N VAL A 207 0.50 -12.36 -6.88
CA VAL A 207 1.01 -11.47 -5.82
C VAL A 207 1.90 -12.25 -4.85
N ARG A 208 3.07 -11.72 -4.45
CA ARG A 208 4.02 -12.47 -3.59
C ARG A 208 3.59 -12.61 -2.14
N ASN A 209 3.19 -11.53 -1.48
CA ASN A 209 2.70 -11.55 -0.10
C ASN A 209 1.25 -11.04 -0.06
N PRO A 210 0.24 -11.88 -0.36
CA PRO A 210 -1.14 -11.44 -0.54
C PRO A 210 -1.71 -10.67 0.66
N ILE A 211 -1.63 -11.24 1.86
CA ILE A 211 -2.19 -10.66 3.08
C ILE A 211 -1.10 -10.61 4.16
N MET A 212 -0.81 -9.43 4.68
CA MET A 212 0.30 -9.26 5.61
C MET A 212 0.00 -8.27 6.75
N ILE A 213 0.38 -8.66 7.98
CA ILE A 213 0.57 -7.77 9.12
C ILE A 213 1.99 -7.99 9.61
N ASP A 214 2.78 -6.92 9.70
CA ASP A 214 4.17 -6.98 10.11
C ASP A 214 4.47 -5.87 11.11
N GLN A 215 4.49 -6.24 12.40
CA GLN A 215 4.85 -5.34 13.49
C GLN A 215 6.37 -5.31 13.77
N PHE A 216 7.16 -5.99 12.93
CA PHE A 216 8.63 -6.02 12.97
C PHE A 216 9.26 -5.23 11.82
N TYR A 217 8.52 -4.29 11.21
CA TYR A 217 8.99 -3.55 10.06
C TYR A 217 10.26 -2.76 10.41
N CYS A 218 11.28 -2.89 9.56
CA CYS A 218 12.57 -2.27 9.76
C CYS A 218 13.37 -2.17 8.45
N LEU A 219 14.18 -1.10 8.32
CA LEU A 219 15.03 -0.86 7.14
C LEU A 219 16.47 -1.40 7.30
N SER A 220 16.92 -1.69 8.53
CA SER A 220 18.25 -2.26 8.80
C SER A 220 18.19 -3.78 8.97
N LYS A 221 19.35 -4.45 8.89
CA LYS A 221 19.46 -5.88 9.20
C LYS A 221 19.51 -6.16 10.71
N ASP A 222 19.91 -5.17 11.49
CA ASP A 222 20.04 -5.25 12.94
C ASP A 222 19.00 -4.32 13.57
N CYS A 223 17.82 -4.86 13.83
CA CYS A 223 16.73 -4.17 14.50
C CYS A 223 16.62 -4.78 15.90
N SER A 224 16.85 -3.96 16.92
CA SER A 224 16.71 -4.41 18.30
C SER A 224 15.24 -4.70 18.59
N ASN A 225 14.97 -5.84 19.21
CA ASN A 225 13.66 -6.11 19.77
C ASN A 225 13.27 -5.01 20.77
N GLN A 226 12.05 -4.50 20.64
CA GLN A 226 11.48 -3.53 21.58
C GLN A 226 10.16 -4.06 22.16
N THR A 227 9.80 -3.59 23.34
CA THR A 227 8.64 -4.07 24.11
C THR A 227 7.38 -3.22 23.90
N THR A 228 7.44 -2.24 23.00
CA THR A 228 6.29 -1.44 22.59
C THR A 228 6.05 -1.64 21.10
N ALA A 229 4.80 -1.55 20.68
CA ALA A 229 4.43 -1.48 19.28
C ALA A 229 3.11 -0.70 19.15
N VAL A 230 2.78 -0.31 17.93
CA VAL A 230 1.46 0.23 17.61
C VAL A 230 0.43 -0.88 17.81
N PHE A 231 -0.65 -0.60 18.57
CA PHE A 231 -1.75 -1.55 18.73
C PHE A 231 -2.44 -1.75 17.38
N VAL A 232 -2.64 -3.00 16.97
CA VAL A 232 -3.38 -3.33 15.74
C VAL A 232 -4.60 -4.14 16.16
N SER A 233 -5.80 -3.60 15.94
CA SER A 233 -7.06 -4.27 16.31
C SER A 233 -8.13 -4.12 15.23
N ASP A 234 -9.16 -4.95 15.30
CA ASP A 234 -10.39 -4.79 14.51
C ASP A 234 -10.10 -4.75 13.00
N ILE A 235 -9.40 -5.78 12.52
CA ILE A 235 -9.00 -5.92 11.12
C ILE A 235 -9.87 -6.98 10.46
N ILE A 236 -10.52 -6.62 9.37
CA ILE A 236 -11.42 -7.50 8.61
C ILE A 236 -10.81 -7.73 7.23
N TYR A 237 -10.56 -8.99 6.90
CA TYR A 237 -10.29 -9.43 5.53
C TYR A 237 -11.46 -10.30 5.07
N THR A 238 -12.15 -9.90 4.02
CA THR A 238 -13.33 -10.62 3.52
C THR A 238 -13.38 -10.71 2.01
N ASN A 239 -13.73 -11.88 1.46
CA ASN A 239 -13.84 -12.08 0.02
C ASN A 239 -12.56 -11.65 -0.73
N ILE A 240 -11.42 -12.24 -0.35
CA ILE A 240 -10.13 -12.01 -1.00
C ILE A 240 -9.77 -13.27 -1.79
N LYS A 241 -9.66 -13.13 -3.11
CA LYS A 241 -9.55 -14.29 -4.01
C LYS A 241 -8.46 -14.10 -5.05
N GLY A 242 -7.94 -15.21 -5.58
CA GLY A 242 -7.08 -15.20 -6.77
C GLY A 242 -5.81 -16.02 -6.59
N THR A 243 -4.70 -15.55 -7.16
CA THR A 243 -3.44 -16.30 -7.22
C THR A 243 -2.26 -15.58 -6.57
N TYR A 244 -1.35 -16.36 -5.98
CA TYR A 244 -0.14 -15.85 -5.33
C TYR A 244 1.14 -16.55 -5.82
N ASP A 245 2.26 -15.86 -5.69
CA ASP A 245 3.59 -16.38 -6.03
C ASP A 245 4.13 -17.22 -4.87
N ILE A 246 4.40 -18.51 -5.13
CA ILE A 246 4.83 -19.51 -4.14
C ILE A 246 6.18 -19.25 -3.47
N ARG A 247 6.90 -18.18 -3.84
CA ARG A 247 8.13 -17.79 -3.12
C ARG A 247 7.85 -17.29 -1.69
N ALA A 248 6.60 -17.02 -1.35
CA ALA A 248 6.17 -16.65 0.00
C ALA A 248 4.78 -17.24 0.31
N PRO A 249 4.42 -17.41 1.60
CA PRO A 249 3.11 -17.92 1.97
C PRO A 249 1.99 -16.92 1.63
N PRO A 250 0.76 -17.40 1.38
CA PRO A 250 -0.37 -16.56 0.99
C PRO A 250 -0.79 -15.58 2.10
N MET A 251 -0.46 -15.88 3.36
CA MET A 251 -0.71 -15.01 4.49
C MET A 251 0.47 -15.00 5.46
N ARG A 252 0.78 -13.82 6.00
CA ARG A 252 1.81 -13.64 7.02
C ARG A 252 1.38 -12.63 8.08
N PHE A 253 1.06 -13.09 9.28
CA PHE A 253 0.86 -12.25 10.45
C PHE A 253 2.02 -12.41 11.42
N ALA A 254 2.87 -11.39 11.50
CA ALA A 254 3.99 -11.31 12.42
C ALA A 254 3.75 -10.17 13.40
N CYS A 255 3.20 -10.50 14.57
CA CYS A 255 2.79 -9.53 15.57
C CYS A 255 3.76 -9.47 16.75
N SER A 256 3.88 -8.31 17.40
CA SER A 256 4.80 -8.09 18.51
C SER A 256 4.47 -8.98 19.71
N ASP A 257 5.46 -9.62 20.31
CA ASP A 257 5.30 -10.49 21.51
C ASP A 257 4.61 -9.77 22.68
N SER A 258 4.89 -8.48 22.82
CA SER A 258 4.40 -7.63 23.92
C SER A 258 3.07 -6.95 23.62
N VAL A 259 2.74 -6.79 22.34
CA VAL A 259 1.56 -6.06 21.86
C VAL A 259 0.95 -6.86 20.69
N PRO A 260 0.20 -7.94 20.97
CA PRO A 260 -0.41 -8.78 19.94
C PRO A 260 -1.38 -7.98 19.08
N SER A 261 -1.57 -8.44 17.84
CA SER A 261 -2.68 -7.96 17.01
C SER A 261 -3.96 -8.70 17.39
N THR A 262 -5.07 -7.99 17.53
CA THR A 262 -6.30 -8.54 18.12
C THR A 262 -7.54 -8.32 17.25
N ASN A 263 -8.58 -9.13 17.47
CA ASN A 263 -9.84 -9.04 16.72
C ASN A 263 -9.67 -9.02 15.19
N ILE A 264 -8.88 -9.96 14.67
CA ILE A 264 -8.71 -10.15 13.24
C ILE A 264 -9.78 -11.12 12.73
N THR A 265 -10.52 -10.75 11.69
CA THR A 265 -11.54 -11.59 11.06
C THR A 265 -11.11 -11.96 9.65
N LEU A 266 -11.24 -13.25 9.32
CA LEU A 266 -11.00 -13.78 7.99
C LEU A 266 -12.26 -14.52 7.50
N SER A 267 -12.82 -14.09 6.36
CA SER A 267 -13.95 -14.74 5.72
C SER A 267 -13.77 -14.80 4.21
N ASP A 268 -14.15 -15.92 3.59
CA ASP A 268 -14.14 -16.11 2.13
C ASP A 268 -12.77 -15.79 1.48
N ILE A 269 -11.70 -16.35 2.05
CA ILE A 269 -10.34 -16.20 1.53
C ILE A 269 -10.00 -17.41 0.65
N GLU A 270 -9.72 -17.16 -0.63
CA GLU A 270 -9.46 -18.19 -1.65
C GLU A 270 -8.20 -17.81 -2.46
N LEU A 271 -7.03 -18.14 -1.93
CA LEU A 271 -5.74 -17.81 -2.55
C LEU A 271 -5.03 -19.09 -2.99
N LEU A 272 -4.90 -19.25 -4.31
CA LEU A 272 -4.29 -20.41 -4.94
C LEU A 272 -2.89 -20.07 -5.45
N SER A 273 -2.04 -21.08 -5.60
CA SER A 273 -0.76 -20.87 -6.27
C SER A 273 -0.96 -20.40 -7.72
N ALA A 274 -0.17 -19.41 -8.15
CA ALA A 274 -0.09 -19.01 -9.54
C ALA A 274 0.55 -20.10 -10.44
N ILE A 275 1.30 -21.04 -9.84
CA ILE A 275 1.99 -22.13 -10.56
C ILE A 275 1.77 -23.46 -9.81
N GLY A 276 1.09 -24.39 -10.47
CA GLY A 276 0.85 -25.74 -9.94
C GLY A 276 -0.10 -25.76 -8.73
N GLU A 277 -0.15 -26.90 -8.04
CA GLU A 277 -1.11 -27.16 -6.96
C GLU A 277 -0.51 -26.99 -5.55
N MET A 278 0.75 -26.52 -5.45
CA MET A 278 1.42 -26.39 -4.16
C MET A 278 0.90 -25.18 -3.38
N VAL A 279 0.25 -25.43 -2.25
CA VAL A 279 -0.16 -24.39 -1.29
C VAL A 279 0.82 -24.37 -0.13
N LEU A 280 1.35 -23.18 0.19
CA LEU A 280 2.22 -22.97 1.35
C LEU A 280 1.38 -22.64 2.57
N ASP A 281 1.79 -23.15 3.73
CA ASP A 281 1.11 -22.85 4.99
C ASP A 281 1.20 -21.36 5.33
N PRO A 282 0.12 -20.73 5.82
CA PRO A 282 0.15 -19.36 6.28
C PRO A 282 1.02 -19.22 7.55
N PHE A 283 1.73 -18.10 7.68
CA PHE A 283 2.49 -17.78 8.89
C PHE A 283 1.64 -16.95 9.84
N CYS A 284 1.57 -17.35 11.11
CA CYS A 284 0.88 -16.62 12.17
C CYS A 284 1.68 -16.63 13.46
N TRP A 285 1.98 -15.44 13.98
CA TRP A 285 2.67 -15.23 15.24
C TRP A 285 2.01 -14.08 16.00
N ASN A 286 1.61 -14.36 17.24
CA ASN A 286 0.96 -13.46 18.20
C ASN A 286 -0.23 -12.64 17.64
N ALA A 287 -1.01 -13.26 16.75
CA ALA A 287 -2.20 -12.65 16.13
C ALA A 287 -3.46 -13.41 16.58
N HIS A 288 -4.45 -12.69 17.12
CA HIS A 288 -5.70 -13.30 17.60
C HIS A 288 -6.78 -13.22 16.52
N VAL A 289 -7.10 -14.37 15.94
CA VAL A 289 -8.10 -14.53 14.86
C VAL A 289 -9.32 -15.30 15.39
N PRO A 290 -10.26 -14.64 16.09
CA PRO A 290 -11.38 -15.32 16.74
C PRO A 290 -12.41 -15.91 15.77
N VAL A 291 -12.50 -15.39 14.54
CA VAL A 291 -13.45 -15.86 13.51
C VAL A 291 -12.66 -16.31 12.29
N TRP A 292 -12.73 -17.61 12.02
CA TRP A 292 -12.16 -18.25 10.84
C TRP A 292 -13.23 -19.14 10.21
N HIS A 293 -13.64 -18.83 8.98
CA HIS A 293 -14.51 -19.69 8.19
C HIS A 293 -13.68 -20.27 7.03
N SER A 294 -13.76 -21.59 6.87
CA SER A 294 -12.83 -22.49 6.16
C SER A 294 -12.13 -21.94 4.92
N LEU A 295 -10.81 -22.16 4.84
CA LEU A 295 -9.94 -21.82 3.70
C LEU A 295 -10.10 -22.70 2.45
N PHE A 296 -10.96 -23.72 2.46
CA PHE A 296 -11.12 -24.60 1.30
C PHE A 296 -12.58 -25.04 1.19
N SER A 297 -13.32 -24.45 0.24
CA SER A 297 -14.44 -25.15 -0.38
C SER A 297 -13.82 -26.17 -1.32
N THR A 298 -14.12 -27.44 -1.08
CA THR A 298 -13.84 -28.59 -1.95
C THR A 298 -14.17 -28.35 -3.41
#